data_AF-A3VAS8-F1
#
_entry.id   AF-A3VAS8-F1
#
_cell.length_a   1.000
_cell.length_b   1.000
_cell.length_c   1.000
_cell.angle_alpha   90.00
_cell.angle_beta   90.00
_cell.angle_gamma   90.00
#
_symmetry.space_group_name_H-M   'P 1'
#
loop_
_entity.id
_entity.type
_entity.pdbx_description
1 polymer ?
#
loop_
_entity_poly.entity_id
_entity_poly.type
_entity_poly.pdbx_seq_one_letter_code
_entity_poly.pdbx_strand_id
1 'polypeptide(L)'
;MSDVTIWHNPRCTKSRETLALIEERGIAPNVRKYLEDAPTEDEIRAALAALGLTALQAMRTKEPEFKAQGLSKDSDEASLIAAMAATPKLIERPIVFANGKARLGRPPEQVLDIL
;
A
#
# COMPACT_ATOMS: atom_id res chain seq x y z
N MET A 1 -2.60 3.94 -22.39
CA MET A 1 -3.50 4.23 -21.26
C MET A 1 -2.70 3.97 -20.02
N SER A 2 -2.48 4.99 -19.20
CA SER A 2 -1.70 4.84 -17.97
C SER A 2 -2.61 4.15 -16.95
N ASP A 3 -2.49 2.83 -16.79
CA ASP A 3 -3.25 2.09 -15.78
C ASP A 3 -2.70 2.46 -14.40
N VAL A 4 -3.37 3.41 -13.74
CA VAL A 4 -3.07 3.81 -12.37
C VAL A 4 -3.95 3.02 -11.42
N THR A 5 -3.36 2.32 -10.45
CA THR A 5 -4.11 1.61 -9.41
C THR A 5 -3.78 2.21 -8.05
N ILE A 6 -4.78 2.37 -7.19
CA ILE A 6 -4.61 2.81 -5.81
C ILE A 6 -5.19 1.79 -4.83
N TRP A 7 -4.37 1.35 -3.89
CA TRP A 7 -4.82 0.62 -2.71
C TRP A 7 -5.36 1.62 -1.70
N HIS A 8 -6.68 1.73 -1.69
CA HIS A 8 -7.39 2.81 -1.03
C HIS A 8 -8.13 2.35 0.22
N ASN A 9 -8.07 3.18 1.27
CA ASN A 9 -8.93 3.05 2.44
C ASN A 9 -9.77 4.34 2.62
N PRO A 10 -11.10 4.29 2.39
CA PRO A 10 -11.98 5.45 2.48
C PRO A 10 -11.98 6.15 3.84
N ARG A 11 -11.62 5.45 4.91
CA ARG A 11 -11.58 6.01 6.27
C ARG A 11 -10.29 6.79 6.56
N CYS A 12 -9.27 6.70 5.69
CA CYS A 12 -7.99 7.35 5.90
C CYS A 12 -7.88 8.68 5.14
N THR A 13 -7.67 9.78 5.86
CA THR A 13 -7.54 11.12 5.26
C THR A 13 -6.46 11.17 4.17
N LYS A 14 -5.25 10.65 4.43
CA LYS A 14 -4.17 10.61 3.43
C LYS A 14 -4.52 9.79 2.18
N SER A 15 -5.31 8.73 2.36
CA SER A 15 -5.81 7.91 1.25
C SER A 15 -6.81 8.65 0.37
N ARG A 16 -7.70 9.46 0.98
CA ARG A 16 -8.66 10.30 0.24
C ARG A 16 -7.96 11.46 -0.46
N GLU A 17 -7.04 12.13 0.23
CA GLU A 17 -6.21 13.20 -0.36
C GLU A 17 -5.43 12.69 -1.57
N THR A 18 -4.81 11.50 -1.47
CA THR A 18 -4.07 10.89 -2.59
C THR A 18 -4.98 10.53 -3.76
N LEU A 19 -6.18 9.98 -3.50
CA LEU A 19 -7.14 9.67 -4.56
C LEU A 19 -7.60 10.94 -5.29
N ALA A 20 -7.99 11.97 -4.53
CA ALA A 20 -8.40 13.25 -5.09
C ALA A 20 -7.28 13.89 -5.92
N LEU A 21 -6.03 13.83 -5.46
CA LEU A 21 -4.88 14.35 -6.19
C LEU A 21 -4.67 13.67 -7.55
N ILE A 22 -4.93 12.36 -7.64
CA ILE A 22 -4.87 11.61 -8.90
C ILE A 22 -6.03 12.05 -9.81
N GLU A 23 -7.25 12.14 -9.27
CA GLU A 23 -8.44 12.56 -10.02
C GLU A 23 -8.34 14.01 -10.54
N GLU A 24 -7.76 14.92 -9.76
CA GLU A 24 -7.47 16.31 -10.14
C GLU A 24 -6.52 16.43 -11.34
N ARG A 25 -5.69 15.39 -11.59
CA ARG A 25 -4.83 15.30 -12.77
C ARG A 25 -5.56 14.77 -14.01
N GLY A 26 -6.87 14.53 -13.91
CA GLY A 26 -7.68 13.95 -14.99
C GLY A 26 -7.45 12.45 -15.18
N ILE A 27 -6.84 11.78 -14.20
CA ILE A 27 -6.61 10.34 -14.22
C ILE A 27 -7.74 9.67 -13.44
N ALA A 28 -8.38 8.66 -14.03
CA ALA A 28 -9.34 7.81 -13.33
C ALA A 28 -8.63 6.53 -12.87
N PRO A 29 -8.17 6.43 -11.61
CA PRO A 29 -7.43 5.26 -11.15
C PRO A 29 -8.38 4.09 -10.87
N ASN A 30 -7.86 2.88 -10.98
CA ASN A 30 -8.49 1.69 -10.42
C ASN A 30 -8.38 1.72 -8.89
N VAL A 31 -9.51 1.86 -8.21
CA VAL A 31 -9.57 1.94 -6.75
C VAL A 31 -9.78 0.54 -6.17
N ARG A 32 -8.71 -0.07 -5.66
CA ARG A 32 -8.79 -1.34 -4.93
C ARG A 32 -8.92 -1.08 -3.44
N LYS A 33 -10.04 -1.48 -2.85
CA LYS A 33 -10.23 -1.45 -1.40
C LYS A 33 -9.53 -2.64 -0.75
N TYR A 34 -8.22 -2.53 -0.56
CA TYR A 34 -7.35 -3.63 -0.11
C TYR A 34 -7.75 -4.27 1.24
N LEU A 35 -8.61 -3.63 2.04
CA LEU A 35 -9.18 -4.22 3.27
C LEU A 35 -10.36 -5.16 3.02
N GLU A 36 -11.09 -4.96 1.92
CA GLU A 36 -12.21 -5.80 1.48
C GLU A 36 -11.72 -6.88 0.50
N ASP A 37 -10.82 -6.49 -0.40
CA ASP A 37 -10.15 -7.34 -1.38
C ASP A 37 -8.65 -7.38 -1.08
N ALA A 38 -8.28 -8.31 -0.20
CA ALA A 38 -6.91 -8.50 0.28
C ALA A 38 -5.96 -8.84 -0.89
N PRO A 39 -4.81 -8.15 -1.03
CA PRO A 39 -3.80 -8.54 -1.99
C PRO A 39 -3.16 -9.86 -1.59
N THR A 40 -2.81 -10.68 -2.58
CA THR A 40 -2.09 -11.94 -2.35
C THR A 40 -0.64 -11.66 -1.95
N GLU A 41 0.06 -12.67 -1.43
CA GLU A 41 1.49 -12.55 -1.11
C GLU A 41 2.32 -12.15 -2.34
N ASP A 42 2.00 -12.68 -3.52
CA ASP A 42 2.68 -12.34 -4.77
C ASP A 42 2.45 -10.88 -5.18
N GLU A 43 1.22 -10.38 -5.02
CA GLU A 43 0.89 -8.97 -5.26
C GLU A 43 1.61 -8.04 -4.28
N ILE A 44 1.72 -8.45 -3.01
CA ILE A 44 2.46 -7.70 -2.00
C ILE A 44 3.96 -7.70 -2.33
N ARG A 45 4.54 -8.84 -2.72
CA ARG A 45 5.95 -8.91 -3.17
C ARG A 45 6.22 -7.99 -4.35
N ALA A 46 5.34 -8.02 -5.36
CA ALA A 46 5.42 -7.14 -6.51
C ALA A 46 5.32 -5.66 -6.09
N ALA A 47 4.43 -5.35 -5.13
CA ALA A 47 4.29 -3.99 -4.62
C ALA A 47 5.51 -3.49 -3.87
N LEU A 48 6.10 -4.32 -3.01
CA LEU A 48 7.33 -4.01 -2.28
C LEU A 48 8.50 -3.78 -3.24
N ALA A 49 8.64 -4.63 -4.25
CA ALA A 49 9.65 -4.48 -5.29
C ALA A 49 9.47 -3.16 -6.08
N ALA A 50 8.24 -2.81 -6.44
CA ALA A 50 7.94 -1.56 -7.15
C ALA A 50 8.12 -0.32 -6.27
N LEU A 51 7.91 -0.43 -4.95
CA LEU A 51 8.16 0.63 -3.97
C LEU A 51 9.65 0.81 -3.68
N GLY A 52 10.46 -0.23 -3.84
CA GLY A 52 11.84 -0.28 -3.36
C GLY A 52 11.94 -0.24 -1.83
N LEU A 53 10.92 -0.78 -1.15
CA LEU A 53 10.82 -0.81 0.31
C LEU A 53 10.78 -2.25 0.81
N THR A 54 11.32 -2.49 2.01
CA THR A 54 11.16 -3.79 2.68
C THR A 54 9.74 -3.94 3.22
N ALA A 55 9.31 -5.18 3.45
CA ALA A 55 7.99 -5.45 4.05
C ALA A 55 7.76 -4.65 5.33
N LEU A 56 8.77 -4.59 6.21
CA LEU A 56 8.70 -3.84 7.48
C LEU A 56 8.48 -2.32 7.27
N GLN A 57 9.07 -1.72 6.23
CA GLN A 57 8.90 -0.31 5.90
C GLN A 57 7.50 -0.01 5.34
N ALA A 58 6.92 -0.96 4.62
CA ALA A 58 5.57 -0.88 4.07
C ALA A 58 4.49 -1.44 5.03
N MET A 59 4.85 -1.69 6.29
CA MET A 59 3.97 -2.29 7.30
C MET A 59 3.69 -1.34 8.47
N ARG A 60 2.45 -1.37 8.95
CA ARG A 60 1.96 -0.58 10.08
C ARG A 60 2.31 -1.28 11.40
N THR A 61 3.58 -1.17 11.79
CA THR A 61 4.13 -1.76 13.02
C THR A 61 3.50 -1.27 14.33
N LYS A 62 2.71 -0.18 14.30
CA LYS A 62 2.02 0.39 15.47
C LYS A 62 0.63 -0.20 15.72
N GLU A 63 0.11 -1.01 14.81
CA GLU A 63 -1.21 -1.63 14.98
C GLU A 63 -1.14 -2.78 16.02
N PRO A 64 -2.19 -2.97 16.82
CA PRO A 64 -2.23 -4.05 17.80
C PRO A 64 -2.11 -5.43 17.15
N GLU A 65 -2.60 -5.60 15.92
CA GLU A 65 -2.50 -6.83 15.14
C GLU A 65 -1.05 -7.24 14.89
N PHE A 66 -0.13 -6.28 14.72
CA PHE A 66 1.30 -6.56 14.52
C PHE A 66 1.88 -7.30 15.74
N LYS A 67 1.58 -6.80 16.94
CA LYS A 67 2.01 -7.42 18.20
C LYS A 67 1.25 -8.71 18.51
N ALA A 68 -0.05 -8.77 18.19
CA ALA A 68 -0.88 -9.93 18.44
C ALA A 68 -0.44 -11.16 17.62
N GLN A 69 0.13 -10.93 16.44
CA GLN A 69 0.71 -11.98 15.59
C GLN A 69 2.16 -12.34 15.97
N GLY A 70 2.71 -11.75 17.04
CA GLY A 70 4.09 -12.01 17.47
C GLY A 70 5.14 -11.46 16.51
N LEU A 71 4.77 -10.53 15.62
CA LEU A 71 5.70 -9.95 14.66
C LEU A 71 6.60 -8.93 15.34
N SER A 72 7.84 -8.87 14.87
CA SER A 72 8.86 -7.95 15.36
C SER A 72 9.64 -7.37 14.19
N LYS A 73 10.56 -6.44 14.48
CA LYS A 73 11.47 -5.89 13.47
C LYS A 73 12.49 -6.92 12.98
N ASP A 74 12.66 -8.01 13.72
CA ASP A 74 13.59 -9.11 13.44
C ASP A 74 12.89 -10.27 12.73
N SER A 75 11.58 -10.17 12.48
CA SER A 75 10.82 -11.14 11.69
C SER A 75 11.31 -11.15 10.25
N ASP A 76 11.33 -12.35 9.64
CA ASP A 76 11.73 -12.51 8.26
C ASP A 76 10.70 -11.89 7.30
N GLU A 77 11.18 -11.49 6.12
CA GLU A 77 10.36 -10.79 5.14
C GLU A 77 9.20 -11.65 4.62
N ALA A 78 9.38 -12.97 4.51
CA ALA A 78 8.32 -13.87 4.08
C ALA A 78 7.17 -13.94 5.11
N SER A 79 7.49 -14.05 6.41
CA SER A 79 6.52 -14.00 7.49
C SER A 79 5.78 -12.67 7.55
N LEU A 80 6.48 -11.55 7.33
CA LEU A 80 5.85 -10.22 7.27
C LEU A 80 4.88 -10.11 6.09
N ILE A 81 5.25 -10.62 4.91
CA ILE A 81 4.39 -10.63 3.72
C ILE A 81 3.16 -11.53 3.93
N ALA A 82 3.34 -12.73 4.48
CA ALA A 82 2.25 -13.64 4.80
C ALA A 82 1.27 -12.99 5.79
N ALA A 83 1.80 -12.30 6.81
CA ALA A 83 0.99 -11.53 7.75
C ALA A 83 0.24 -10.36 7.08
N MET A 84 0.87 -9.66 6.13
CA MET A 84 0.22 -8.60 5.35
C MET A 84 -0.92 -9.14 4.49
N ALA A 85 -0.76 -10.32 3.86
CA ALA A 85 -1.81 -10.97 3.08
C ALA A 85 -2.96 -11.46 3.98
N ALA A 86 -2.63 -12.11 5.10
CA ALA A 86 -3.60 -12.61 6.07
C ALA A 86 -4.32 -11.49 6.83
N THR A 87 -3.66 -10.34 7.02
CA THR A 87 -4.20 -9.18 7.73
C THR A 87 -3.85 -7.90 6.96
N PRO A 88 -4.63 -7.57 5.91
CA PRO A 88 -4.37 -6.41 5.06
C PRO A 88 -4.27 -5.10 5.83
N LYS A 89 -4.91 -4.99 7.00
CA LYS A 89 -4.80 -3.83 7.89
C LYS A 89 -3.36 -3.50 8.30
N LEU A 90 -2.45 -4.46 8.23
CA LEU A 90 -1.02 -4.26 8.48
C LEU A 90 -0.31 -3.55 7.31
N ILE A 91 -0.89 -3.53 6.12
CA ILE A 91 -0.31 -2.85 4.94
C ILE A 91 -0.41 -1.33 5.12
N GLU A 92 0.69 -0.64 4.85
CA GLU A 92 0.75 0.82 4.87
C GLU A 92 -0.02 1.43 3.69
N ARG A 93 -0.62 2.60 3.89
CA ARG A 93 -1.62 3.17 2.96
C ARG A 93 -1.47 4.68 2.76
N PRO A 94 -1.90 5.23 1.62
CA PRO A 94 -2.26 4.53 0.38
C PRO A 94 -1.01 4.12 -0.40
N ILE A 95 -1.10 3.03 -1.17
CA ILE A 95 -0.07 2.66 -2.16
C ILE A 95 -0.66 2.91 -3.54
N VAL A 96 0.09 3.64 -4.38
CA VAL A 96 -0.30 3.95 -5.76
C VAL A 96 0.69 3.27 -6.71
N PHE A 97 0.16 2.66 -7.76
CA PHE A 97 0.88 2.01 -8.82
C PHE A 97 0.61 2.77 -10.11
N ALA A 98 1.65 3.20 -10.80
CA ALA A 98 1.55 3.91 -12.07
C ALA A 98 2.82 3.68 -12.89
N ASN A 99 2.69 3.46 -14.20
CA ASN A 99 3.81 3.36 -15.14
C ASN A 99 4.89 2.33 -14.73
N GLY A 100 4.49 1.20 -14.14
CA GLY A 100 5.40 0.17 -13.64
C GLY A 100 6.17 0.53 -12.35
N LYS A 101 5.81 1.64 -11.70
CA LYS A 101 6.38 2.12 -10.44
C LYS A 101 5.31 2.11 -9.34
N ALA A 102 5.76 2.13 -8.09
CA ALA A 102 4.87 2.33 -6.96
C ALA A 102 5.38 3.43 -6.00
N ARG A 103 4.44 4.14 -5.36
CA ARG A 103 4.71 5.15 -4.34
C ARG A 103 3.72 5.06 -3.20
N LEU A 104 4.20 5.37 -2.01
CA LEU A 104 3.36 5.53 -0.83
C LEU A 104 2.88 6.99 -0.76
N GLY A 105 1.57 7.22 -0.67
CA GLY A 105 0.99 8.57 -0.56
C GLY A 105 1.08 9.14 0.85
N ARG A 106 2.28 9.11 1.45
CA ARG A 106 2.57 9.64 2.79
C ARG A 106 3.87 10.45 2.78
N PRO A 107 3.84 11.74 2.38
CA PRO A 107 2.64 12.55 2.10
C PRO A 107 2.00 12.26 0.72
N PRO A 108 0.72 12.63 0.51
CA PRO A 108 -0.01 12.38 -0.74
C PRO A 108 0.73 12.83 -1.99
N GLU A 109 1.44 13.95 -1.93
CA GLU A 109 2.15 14.52 -3.08
C GLU A 109 3.24 13.59 -3.66
N GLN A 110 3.76 12.64 -2.87
CA GLN A 110 4.80 11.70 -3.34
C GLN A 110 4.35 10.83 -4.52
N VAL A 111 3.04 10.63 -4.69
CA VAL A 111 2.55 9.82 -5.81
C VAL A 111 2.69 10.56 -7.14
N LEU A 112 2.80 11.89 -7.13
CA LEU A 112 2.99 12.70 -8.34
C LEU A 112 4.29 12.36 -9.07
N ASP A 113 5.29 11.82 -8.38
CA ASP A 113 6.58 11.41 -8.97
C ASP A 113 6.45 10.24 -9.96
N ILE A 114 5.32 9.51 -9.92
CA ILE A 114 5.09 8.31 -10.73
C ILE A 114 3.90 8.41 -11.69
N LEU A 115 3.07 9.46 -11.57
CA LEU A 115 1.90 9.67 -12.44
C LEU A 115 2.32 10.17 -13.83
#